data_AF-A0A1A8TJD7-F1
#
_entry.id   AF-A0A1A8TJD7-F1
#
_cell.length_a   1.000
_cell.length_b   1.000
_cell.length_c   1.000
_cell.angle_alpha   90.00
_cell.angle_beta   90.00
_cell.angle_gamma   90.00
#
_symmetry.space_group_name_H-M   'P 1'
#
loop_
_entity.id
_entity.type
_entity.pdbx_description
1 polymer ?
#
loop_
_entity_poly.entity_id
_entity_poly.type
_entity_poly.pdbx_seq_one_letter_code
_entity_poly.pdbx_strand_id
1 'polypeptide(L)'
;MDQHALISFEKGMDTFLKRLKTSLQKHQHVSVCHHSMPQCLESFKVTDEADNEHVLRLVVIGCAQSTALARLSWLDKMGKDHVCCYLNTKFEAVKRKRNGLWVKDKHEPEEMCLKIWTCLHSPI
;
A
#
# COMPACT_ATOMS: atom_id res chain seq x y z
N MET A 1 -7.21 -18.05 1.81
CA MET A 1 -8.10 -17.05 1.17
C MET A 1 -9.13 -17.80 0.36
N ASP A 2 -10.42 -17.54 0.56
CA ASP A 2 -11.50 -18.26 -0.14
C ASP A 2 -11.52 -17.85 -1.62
N GLN A 3 -11.41 -18.83 -2.54
CA GLN A 3 -11.44 -18.59 -3.99
C GLN A 3 -12.75 -17.95 -4.44
N HIS A 4 -13.86 -18.20 -3.72
CA HIS A 4 -15.15 -17.58 -4.03
C HIS A 4 -15.17 -16.07 -3.81
N ALA A 5 -14.40 -15.56 -2.84
CA ALA A 5 -14.30 -14.13 -2.58
C ALA A 5 -13.57 -13.39 -3.72
N LEU A 6 -12.51 -13.98 -4.26
CA LEU A 6 -11.74 -13.40 -5.37
C LEU A 6 -12.59 -13.29 -6.64
N ILE A 7 -13.30 -14.37 -6.99
CA ILE A 7 -14.20 -14.41 -8.17
C ILE A 7 -15.28 -13.33 -8.09
N SER A 8 -15.75 -12.99 -6.88
CA SER A 8 -16.76 -11.96 -6.67
C SER A 8 -16.24 -10.55 -7.00
N PHE A 9 -14.99 -10.25 -6.65
CA PHE A 9 -14.37 -8.98 -7.03
C PHE A 9 -14.15 -8.91 -8.55
N GLU A 10 -13.65 -9.98 -9.18
CA GLU A 10 -13.39 -10.01 -10.62
C GLU A 10 -14.65 -9.73 -11.45
N LYS A 11 -15.79 -10.34 -11.10
CA LYS A 11 -17.03 -10.22 -11.87
C LYS A 11 -17.63 -8.80 -11.89
N GLY A 12 -17.41 -8.01 -10.84
CA GLY A 12 -18.00 -6.66 -10.70
C GLY A 12 -17.04 -5.49 -10.94
N MET A 13 -15.73 -5.77 -10.96
CA MET A 13 -14.67 -4.76 -10.94
C MET A 13 -14.78 -3.75 -12.09
N ASP A 14 -14.93 -4.22 -13.32
CA ASP A 14 -14.93 -3.35 -14.50
C ASP A 14 -16.07 -2.34 -14.48
N THR A 15 -17.27 -2.81 -14.14
CA THR A 15 -18.45 -1.95 -14.06
C THR A 15 -18.31 -0.92 -12.94
N PHE A 16 -17.81 -1.35 -11.77
CA PHE A 16 -17.56 -0.46 -10.64
C PHE A 16 -16.53 0.61 -10.99
N LEU A 17 -15.36 0.22 -11.51
CA LEU A 17 -14.28 1.15 -11.87
C LEU A 17 -14.69 2.12 -12.98
N LYS A 18 -15.44 1.64 -13.99
CA LYS A 18 -15.99 2.51 -15.04
C LYS A 18 -16.92 3.58 -14.48
N ARG A 19 -17.82 3.21 -13.56
CA ARG A 19 -18.73 4.16 -12.90
C ARG A 19 -17.96 5.18 -12.04
N LEU A 20 -16.97 4.71 -11.30
CA LEU A 20 -16.12 5.58 -10.46
C LEU A 20 -15.33 6.56 -11.32
N LYS A 21 -14.68 6.09 -12.40
CA LYS A 21 -13.96 6.93 -13.38
C LYS A 21 -14.87 8.02 -13.94
N THR A 22 -16.06 7.64 -14.45
CA THR A 22 -17.02 8.61 -15.00
C THR A 22 -17.44 9.63 -13.95
N SER A 23 -17.61 9.22 -12.69
CA SER A 23 -17.99 10.13 -11.61
C SER A 23 -16.87 11.12 -11.27
N LEU A 24 -15.62 10.66 -11.20
CA LEU A 24 -14.45 11.51 -10.99
C LEU A 24 -14.27 12.55 -12.12
N GLN A 25 -14.48 12.14 -13.37
CA GLN A 25 -14.37 13.01 -14.54
C GLN A 25 -15.44 14.11 -14.61
N LYS A 26 -16.54 14.00 -13.84
CA LYS A 26 -17.55 15.08 -13.75
C LYS A 26 -17.09 16.27 -12.91
N HIS A 27 -16.04 16.10 -12.10
CA HIS A 27 -15.47 17.20 -11.34
C HIS A 27 -14.52 18.03 -12.21
N GLN A 28 -14.63 19.35 -12.15
CA GLN A 28 -13.75 20.25 -12.89
C GLN A 28 -12.28 19.99 -12.51
N HIS A 29 -11.39 20.02 -13.51
CA HIS A 29 -9.94 19.86 -13.37
C HIS A 29 -9.44 18.47 -12.94
N VAL A 30 -10.26 17.41 -13.06
CA VAL A 30 -9.83 16.04 -12.78
C VAL A 30 -9.54 15.27 -14.09
N SER A 31 -8.29 14.85 -14.27
CA SER A 31 -7.90 13.89 -15.32
C SER A 31 -7.70 12.51 -14.70
N VAL A 32 -8.31 11.48 -15.30
CA VAL A 32 -8.25 10.09 -14.80
C VAL A 32 -7.62 9.20 -15.86
N CYS A 33 -6.42 8.71 -15.57
CA CYS A 33 -5.71 7.72 -16.37
C CYS A 33 -5.86 6.33 -15.74
N HIS A 34 -6.06 5.31 -16.57
CA HIS A 34 -6.10 3.92 -16.10
C HIS A 34 -4.67 3.40 -15.91
N HIS A 35 -4.37 2.89 -14.71
CA HIS A 35 -3.12 2.21 -14.39
C HIS A 35 -3.45 0.95 -13.59
N SER A 36 -3.03 -0.22 -14.08
CA SER A 36 -3.16 -1.50 -13.38
C SER A 36 -1.80 -2.13 -13.12
N MET A 37 -1.60 -2.67 -11.92
CA MET A 37 -0.42 -3.45 -11.52
C MET A 37 -0.84 -4.52 -10.51
N PRO A 38 -0.12 -5.66 -10.39
CA PRO A 38 -0.29 -6.60 -9.28
C PRO A 38 -0.07 -5.85 -7.96
N GLN A 39 -1.10 -5.71 -7.14
CA GLN A 39 -1.03 -4.76 -6.02
C GLN A 39 -0.37 -5.37 -4.79
N CYS A 40 -0.70 -6.59 -4.36
CA CYS A 40 -0.07 -7.21 -3.19
C CYS A 40 0.94 -8.26 -3.64
N LEU A 41 2.22 -8.07 -3.31
CA LEU A 41 3.26 -9.08 -3.58
C LEU A 41 3.32 -10.12 -2.47
N GLU A 42 3.24 -9.68 -1.22
CA GLU A 42 3.32 -10.56 -0.06
C GLU A 42 2.58 -9.95 1.13
N SER A 43 2.04 -10.82 1.99
CA SER A 43 1.42 -10.40 3.24
C SER A 43 1.66 -11.40 4.36
N PHE A 44 2.09 -10.89 5.52
CA PHE A 44 2.23 -11.67 6.74
C PHE A 44 1.17 -11.27 7.75
N LYS A 45 0.39 -12.25 8.23
CA LYS A 45 -0.42 -12.07 9.41
C LYS A 45 0.47 -12.25 10.64
N VAL A 46 0.42 -11.28 11.55
CA VAL A 46 1.17 -11.25 12.79
C VAL A 46 0.19 -11.06 13.94
N THR A 47 0.23 -11.97 14.91
CA THR A 47 -0.61 -11.89 16.11
C THR A 47 0.29 -11.51 17.29
N ASP A 48 -0.15 -10.53 18.09
CA ASP A 48 0.58 -10.08 19.28
C ASP A 48 0.25 -10.89 20.54
N GLU A 49 0.86 -10.54 21.67
CA GLU A 49 0.64 -11.21 22.96
C GLU A 49 -0.79 -11.05 23.52
N ALA A 50 -1.52 -10.03 23.05
CA ALA A 50 -2.90 -9.75 23.43
C ALA A 50 -3.92 -10.29 22.40
N ASP A 51 -3.46 -11.17 21.49
CA ASP A 51 -4.24 -11.78 20.42
C ASP A 51 -4.82 -10.76 19.41
N ASN A 52 -4.21 -9.57 19.29
CA ASN A 52 -4.54 -8.64 18.23
C ASN A 52 -3.89 -9.09 16.92
N GLU A 53 -4.68 -9.07 15.85
CA GLU A 53 -4.20 -9.37 14.50
C GLU A 53 -3.74 -8.12 13.77
N HIS A 54 -2.54 -8.19 13.21
CA HIS A 54 -1.95 -7.21 12.33
C HIS A 54 -1.53 -7.87 11.02
N VAL A 55 -1.54 -7.11 9.92
CA VAL A 55 -1.09 -7.63 8.62
C VAL A 55 0.01 -6.74 8.06
N LEU A 56 1.24 -7.26 7.98
CA LEU A 56 2.33 -6.62 7.25
C LEU A 56 2.13 -6.90 5.76
N ARG A 57 2.16 -5.85 4.92
CA ARG A 57 1.91 -5.98 3.48
C ARG A 57 2.98 -5.28 2.68
N LEU A 58 3.47 -5.97 1.65
CA LEU A 58 4.29 -5.39 0.60
C LEU A 58 3.43 -5.20 -0.66
N VAL A 59 3.15 -3.94 -0.99
CA VAL A 59 2.20 -3.57 -2.06
C VAL A 59 2.91 -2.77 -3.15
N VAL A 60 2.86 -3.20 -4.42
CA VAL A 60 3.33 -2.37 -5.54
C VAL A 60 2.28 -1.29 -5.81
N ILE A 61 2.72 -0.04 -5.74
CA ILE A 61 1.85 1.13 -5.88
C ILE A 61 2.03 1.84 -7.22
N GLY A 62 3.16 1.61 -7.90
CA GLY A 62 3.54 2.26 -9.16
C GLY A 62 3.77 3.77 -9.05
N CYS A 63 4.82 4.32 -9.68
CA CYS A 63 4.89 5.78 -9.86
C CYS A 63 5.79 6.22 -11.03
N ALA A 64 5.16 6.92 -12.00
CA ALA A 64 5.76 7.56 -13.18
C ALA A 64 6.45 6.60 -14.16
N GLN A 65 6.51 7.02 -15.44
CA GLN A 65 6.79 6.25 -16.67
C GLN A 65 7.98 5.26 -16.66
N SER A 66 8.81 5.22 -15.62
CA SER A 66 10.00 4.36 -15.55
C SER A 66 10.34 3.78 -14.16
N THR A 67 9.57 4.06 -13.09
CA THR A 67 9.95 3.62 -11.72
C THR A 67 8.84 2.81 -11.05
N ALA A 68 9.09 1.53 -10.80
CA ALA A 68 8.25 0.74 -9.92
C ALA A 68 8.59 1.08 -8.46
N LEU A 69 7.55 1.37 -7.69
CA LEU A 69 7.64 1.57 -6.24
C LEU A 69 6.74 0.56 -5.54
N ALA A 70 7.24 0.05 -4.43
CA ALA A 70 6.42 -0.69 -3.48
C ALA A 70 6.24 0.11 -2.19
N ARG A 71 5.27 -0.30 -1.39
CA ARG A 71 4.97 0.24 -0.07
C ARG A 71 4.96 -0.92 0.91
N LEU A 72 5.69 -0.76 1.99
CA LEU A 72 5.68 -1.67 3.11
C LEU A 72 4.88 -1.03 4.24
N SER A 73 3.82 -1.70 4.70
CA SER A 73 2.92 -1.12 5.71
C SER A 73 2.23 -2.15 6.59
N TRP A 74 1.91 -1.75 7.82
CA TRP A 74 1.09 -2.51 8.76
C TRP A 74 -0.37 -2.13 8.61
N LEU A 75 -1.24 -3.11 8.40
CA LEU A 75 -2.68 -2.96 8.59
C LEU A 75 -3.01 -3.34 10.03
N ASP A 76 -3.58 -2.42 10.80
CA ASP A 76 -4.04 -2.70 12.15
C ASP A 76 -5.45 -3.31 12.18
N LYS A 77 -5.89 -3.74 13.36
CA LYS A 77 -7.23 -4.31 13.60
C LYS A 77 -8.39 -3.37 13.25
N MET A 78 -8.15 -2.07 13.18
CA MET A 78 -9.16 -1.07 12.79
C MET A 78 -9.21 -0.88 11.27
N GLY A 79 -8.36 -1.60 10.51
CA GLY A 79 -8.22 -1.43 9.07
C GLY A 79 -7.42 -0.20 8.68
N LYS A 80 -6.71 0.46 9.62
CA LYS A 80 -5.84 1.60 9.33
C LYS A 80 -4.49 1.11 8.85
N ASP A 81 -4.02 1.75 7.79
CA ASP A 81 -2.77 1.43 7.11
C ASP A 81 -1.64 2.34 7.61
N HIS A 82 -0.67 1.77 8.31
CA HIS A 82 0.48 2.45 8.88
C HIS A 82 1.71 2.18 8.02
N VAL A 83 2.04 3.14 7.17
CA VAL A 83 3.15 3.02 6.21
C VAL A 83 4.49 3.03 6.95
N CYS A 84 5.25 1.95 6.83
CA CYS A 84 6.65 1.91 7.28
C CYS A 84 7.50 2.78 6.35
N CYS A 85 7.48 2.45 5.05
CA CYS A 85 8.29 3.12 4.04
C CYS A 85 7.77 2.80 2.62
N TYR A 86 8.32 3.53 1.64
CA TYR A 86 8.24 3.17 0.23
C TYR A 86 9.56 2.56 -0.20
N LEU A 87 9.52 1.64 -1.15
CA LEU A 87 10.67 0.87 -1.61
C LEU A 87 10.87 1.04 -3.11
N ASN A 88 12.13 1.12 -3.53
CA ASN A 88 12.49 0.94 -4.94
C ASN A 88 12.60 -0.56 -5.30
N THR A 89 12.94 -0.87 -6.55
CA THR A 89 13.11 -2.25 -7.03
C THR A 89 14.31 -2.99 -6.44
N LYS A 90 15.17 -2.30 -5.69
CA LYS A 90 16.28 -2.88 -4.92
C LYS A 90 15.92 -3.09 -3.45
N PHE A 91 14.65 -2.90 -3.08
CA PHE A 91 14.16 -2.96 -1.70
C PHE A 91 14.82 -1.94 -0.77
N GLU A 92 15.34 -0.83 -1.29
CA GLU A 92 15.83 0.27 -0.47
C GLU A 92 14.68 1.21 -0.13
N ALA A 93 14.63 1.68 1.13
CA ALA A 93 13.70 2.72 1.53
C ALA A 93 13.91 3.99 0.69
N VAL A 94 12.83 4.59 0.22
CA VAL A 94 12.85 5.84 -0.53
C VAL A 94 11.83 6.84 0.01
N LYS A 95 12.14 8.13 -0.15
CA LYS A 95 11.24 9.24 0.18
C LYS A 95 11.10 10.20 -0.98
N ARG A 96 9.92 10.81 -1.09
CA ARG A 96 9.63 11.84 -2.08
C ARG A 96 10.10 13.21 -1.58
N LYS A 97 11.02 13.84 -2.31
CA LYS A 97 11.43 15.23 -2.07
C LYS A 97 10.36 16.20 -2.57
N ARG A 98 10.45 17.47 -2.12
CA ARG A 98 9.55 18.56 -2.56
C ARG A 98 9.56 18.77 -4.08
N ASN A 99 10.68 18.48 -4.74
CA ASN A 99 10.81 18.55 -6.19
C ASN A 99 10.19 17.34 -6.92
N GLY A 100 9.48 16.47 -6.22
CA GLY A 100 8.78 15.31 -6.78
C GLY A 100 9.64 14.06 -6.98
N LEU A 101 10.97 14.16 -6.81
CA LEU A 101 11.90 13.03 -6.99
C LEU A 101 11.88 12.07 -5.81
N TRP A 102 11.97 10.77 -6.11
CA TRP A 102 12.21 9.73 -5.13
C TRP A 102 13.71 9.55 -4.92
N VAL A 103 14.15 9.60 -3.67
CA VAL A 103 15.55 9.36 -3.31
C VAL A 103 15.64 8.31 -2.22
N LYS A 104 16.77 7.62 -2.15
CA LYS A 104 17.09 6.70 -1.05
C LYS A 104 16.99 7.41 0.30
N ASP A 105 16.32 6.76 1.25
CA ASP A 105 16.33 7.13 2.66
C ASP A 105 17.56 6.51 3.35
N LYS A 106 17.95 7.10 4.48
CA LYS A 106 19.12 6.64 5.24
C LYS A 106 18.81 5.48 6.17
N HIS A 107 17.53 5.26 6.48
CA HIS A 107 17.09 4.18 7.37
C HIS A 107 16.75 2.95 6.54
N GLU A 108 17.00 1.79 7.11
CA GLU A 108 16.68 0.52 6.47
C GLU A 108 15.19 0.18 6.65
N PRO A 109 14.55 -0.47 5.65
CA PRO A 109 13.12 -0.81 5.70
C PRO A 109 12.69 -1.57 6.96
N GLU A 110 13.51 -2.53 7.42
CA GLU A 110 13.24 -3.37 8.57
C GLU A 110 13.17 -2.53 9.86
N GLU A 111 14.13 -1.62 10.05
CA GLU A 111 14.16 -0.70 11.19
C GLU A 111 12.90 0.17 11.21
N MET A 112 12.54 0.73 10.05
CA MET A 112 11.35 1.57 9.93
C MET A 112 10.07 0.79 10.27
N CYS A 113 9.96 -0.48 9.83
CA CYS A 113 8.79 -1.28 10.13
C CYS A 113 8.70 -1.73 11.60
N LEU A 114 9.82 -2.10 12.22
CA LEU A 114 9.85 -2.43 13.64
C LEU A 114 9.50 -1.21 14.49
N LYS A 115 9.95 -0.01 14.10
CA LYS A 115 9.56 1.23 14.77
C LYS A 115 8.05 1.46 14.75
N ILE A 116 7.41 1.27 13.59
CA ILE A 116 5.94 1.38 13.50
C ILE A 116 5.27 0.31 14.36
N TRP A 117 5.76 -0.93 14.33
CA TRP A 117 5.26 -2.00 15.18
C TRP A 117 5.27 -1.62 16.66
N THR A 118 6.39 -1.07 17.17
CA THR A 118 6.49 -0.58 18.55
C THR A 118 5.44 0.49 18.85
N CYS A 119 5.19 1.42 17.93
CA CYS A 119 4.14 2.43 18.13
C CYS A 119 2.73 1.84 18.16
N LEU A 120 2.47 0.77 17.43
CA LEU A 120 1.18 0.06 17.46
C LEU A 120 0.95 -0.69 18.78
N HIS A 121 2.03 -1.07 19.46
CA HIS A 121 2.02 -1.88 20.69
C HIS A 121 2.36 -1.06 21.94
N SER A 122 2.66 0.22 21.79
CA SER A 122 2.91 1.08 22.95
C SER A 122 1.56 1.44 23.56
N PRO A 123 1.35 1.17 24.87
CA PRO A 123 0.18 1.69 25.55
C PRO A 123 0.27 3.22 25.53
N ILE A 124 -0.71 3.88 24.92
CA ILE A 124 -0.96 5.31 25.12
C ILE A 124 -1.58 5.49 26.49
#